data_AF-A0A8C0RH79-F1
#
_entry.id   AF-A0A8C0RH79-F1
#
_cell.length_a   1.000
_cell.length_b   1.000
_cell.length_c   1.000
_cell.angle_alpha   90.00
_cell.angle_beta   90.00
_cell.angle_gamma   90.00
#
_symmetry.space_group_name_H-M   'P 1'
#
loop_
_entity.id
_entity.type
_entity.pdbx_description
1 polymer ?
#
loop_
_entity_poly.entity_id
_entity_poly.type
_entity_poly.pdbx_seq_one_letter_code
_entity_poly.pdbx_strand_id
1 'polypeptide(L)'
;MATAEDELLLPRLPELFETSKQLLDEVEVATEPTGSRIIQDKVSKGLDLLKKAAEMLSQLDLFSRNEDLEEIASTDLKYLMVPAFQGALTMKQVNPSKRLDHLEWAREHFLNYLTQCQYYHVAEFELPKTKNNSTDNNTASSSMAYPSLVAMASQRQAKIERYKQKKEVEHRLSALKSAVESGQADDERVREYYLLHLRRWIGISLEEIESIDQEIKILREKDSSKEESTSYSSHQDRPPMKPFVLTRNVAQAKVFGAGYPSLASMTVNDWYDQHQKYGVLPDQGVAKTTPGAIPVLLIPYFLVFTKLWILSVLTLAWLAYDWNTHSQGGRRSAWVRNWTLWKYFQNYFPIKLVKTHDLPPKHNYIIANHPHGIVSYGVFINFATEATGFAQIFPAITPSIGTLEWIFWIPIVRDYVMSMGVCPVSGLALKYLLTQKDSGNAVVIVVGGAAEALLCRPGVSTIYLKERKGFVKLALKTGWVPRFWCPIVRVP
;
A
#
# COMPACT_ATOMS: atom_id res chain seq x y z
N MET A 1 31.32 41.50 49.27
CA MET A 1 30.63 40.25 48.89
C MET A 1 30.41 40.31 47.38
N ALA A 2 31.40 39.85 46.61
CA ALA A 2 31.27 39.63 45.18
C ALA A 2 31.38 38.11 45.01
N THR A 3 30.22 37.45 44.95
CA THR A 3 30.13 35.99 44.86
C THR A 3 29.99 35.60 43.41
N ALA A 4 31.11 35.10 42.85
CA ALA A 4 31.18 33.98 41.92
C ALA A 4 29.89 33.64 41.15
N GLU A 5 29.62 34.38 40.08
CA GLU A 5 29.04 33.79 38.88
C GLU A 5 30.20 33.15 38.14
N ASP A 6 30.40 31.85 38.38
CA ASP A 6 31.30 31.01 37.60
C ASP A 6 30.82 31.07 36.14
N GLU A 7 31.65 31.61 35.24
CA GLU A 7 31.40 31.69 33.80
C GLU A 7 31.23 30.29 33.23
N LEU A 8 30.00 29.78 33.23
CA LEU A 8 29.60 28.67 32.37
C LEU A 8 29.73 29.13 30.92
N LEU A 9 30.90 28.89 30.31
CA LEU A 9 31.18 29.15 28.91
C LEU A 9 30.06 28.55 28.06
N LEU A 10 29.20 29.41 27.50
CA LEU A 10 28.11 28.98 26.63
C LEU A 10 28.71 28.32 25.38
N PRO A 11 28.18 27.16 24.95
CA PRO A 11 28.69 26.44 23.77
C PRO A 11 28.62 27.30 22.52
N ARG A 12 29.69 27.26 21.70
CA ARG A 12 29.81 28.08 20.49
C ARG A 12 28.94 27.51 19.35
N LEU A 13 28.58 28.35 18.38
CA LEU A 13 27.76 27.96 17.22
C LEU A 13 28.27 26.69 16.48
N PRO A 14 29.58 26.54 16.18
CA PRO A 14 30.06 25.32 15.54
C PRO A 14 29.83 24.06 16.39
N GLU A 15 30.02 24.16 17.70
CA GLU A 15 29.85 23.06 18.65
C GLU A 15 28.37 22.66 18.78
N LEU A 16 27.47 23.65 18.85
CA LEU A 16 26.02 23.43 18.83
C LEU A 16 25.59 22.67 17.57
N PHE A 17 26.09 23.09 16.41
CA PHE A 17 25.76 22.47 15.12
C PHE A 17 26.29 21.04 15.03
N GLU A 18 27.59 20.81 15.28
CA GLU A 18 28.18 19.47 15.15
C GLU A 18 27.58 18.48 16.17
N THR A 19 27.33 18.91 17.41
CA THR A 19 26.69 18.06 18.42
C THR A 19 25.26 17.70 17.99
N SER A 20 24.51 18.64 17.43
CA SER A 20 23.15 18.38 16.95
C SER A 20 23.12 17.43 15.75
N LYS A 21 24.06 17.60 14.81
CA LYS A 21 24.25 16.71 13.66
C LYS A 21 24.56 15.29 14.12
N GLN A 22 25.50 15.14 15.06
CA GLN A 22 25.84 13.83 15.62
C GLN A 22 24.65 13.17 16.32
N LEU A 23 23.88 13.92 17.10
CA LEU A 23 22.67 13.38 17.74
C LEU A 23 21.63 12.94 16.72
N LEU A 24 21.44 13.69 15.63
CA LEU A 24 20.55 13.29 14.55
C LEU A 24 21.04 11.99 13.87
N ASP A 25 22.32 11.91 13.51
CA ASP A 25 22.91 10.71 12.89
C ASP A 25 22.76 9.47 13.82
N GLU A 26 22.99 9.64 15.13
CA GLU A 26 22.80 8.57 16.11
C GLU A 26 21.35 8.12 16.23
N VAL A 27 20.38 9.06 16.15
CA VAL A 27 18.95 8.76 16.21
C VAL A 27 18.47 8.08 14.92
N GLU A 28 19.03 8.43 13.76
CA GLU A 28 18.68 7.83 12.47
C GLU A 28 19.17 6.38 12.34
N VAL A 29 20.33 6.06 12.92
CA VAL A 29 20.96 4.72 12.83
C VAL A 29 20.64 3.83 14.03
N ALA A 30 19.98 4.37 15.07
CA ALA A 30 19.64 3.62 16.27
C ALA A 30 18.83 2.35 15.97
N THR A 31 19.26 1.23 16.56
CA THR A 31 18.54 -0.05 16.50
C THR A 31 17.49 -0.20 17.59
N GLU A 32 17.53 0.69 18.59
CA GLU A 32 16.59 0.74 19.70
C GLU A 32 15.23 1.31 19.25
N PRO A 33 14.12 0.99 19.94
CA PRO A 33 12.82 1.60 19.64
C PRO A 33 12.89 3.13 19.71
N THR A 34 12.34 3.81 18.70
CA THR A 34 12.35 5.28 18.62
C THR A 34 11.65 5.96 19.80
N GLY A 35 10.65 5.31 20.39
CA GLY A 35 9.97 5.78 21.59
C GLY A 35 10.70 5.48 22.92
N SER A 36 11.89 4.89 22.89
CA SER A 36 12.67 4.65 24.10
C SER A 36 13.15 5.96 24.72
N ARG A 37 13.33 5.97 26.05
CA ARG A 37 13.79 7.15 26.78
C ARG A 37 15.15 7.65 26.29
N ILE A 38 16.06 6.72 25.98
CA ILE A 38 17.42 7.05 25.48
C ILE A 38 17.33 7.85 24.19
N ILE A 39 16.49 7.40 23.24
CA ILE A 39 16.32 8.09 21.95
C ILE A 39 15.57 9.41 22.12
N GLN A 40 14.50 9.44 22.91
CA GLN A 40 13.74 10.68 23.13
C GLN A 40 14.55 11.75 23.88
N ASP A 41 15.42 11.36 24.82
CA ASP A 41 16.33 12.28 25.51
C ASP A 41 17.36 12.87 24.51
N LYS A 42 17.87 12.07 23.57
CA LYS A 42 18.75 12.56 22.48
C LYS A 42 18.02 13.52 21.53
N VAL A 43 16.78 13.18 21.14
CA VAL A 43 15.94 14.04 20.27
C VAL A 43 15.67 15.39 20.94
N SER A 44 15.26 15.38 22.21
CA SER A 44 15.00 16.62 22.97
C SER A 44 16.27 17.47 23.10
N LYS A 45 17.40 16.85 23.43
CA LYS A 45 18.69 17.54 23.52
C LYS A 45 19.09 18.15 22.17
N GLY A 46 18.93 17.41 21.07
CA GLY A 46 19.25 17.91 19.74
C GLY A 46 18.38 19.11 19.33
N LEU A 47 17.08 19.08 19.63
CA LEU A 47 16.17 20.19 19.37
C LEU A 47 16.54 21.44 20.18
N ASP A 48 16.90 21.28 21.46
CA ASP A 48 17.33 22.40 22.32
C ASP A 48 18.63 23.05 21.80
N LEU A 49 19.58 22.23 21.33
CA LEU A 49 20.85 22.73 20.76
C LEU A 49 20.62 23.44 19.43
N LEU A 50 19.78 22.89 18.55
CA LEU A 50 19.43 23.54 17.27
C LEU A 50 18.65 24.83 17.47
N LYS A 51 17.78 24.91 18.49
CA LYS A 51 17.08 26.14 18.83
C LYS A 51 18.07 27.24 19.21
N LYS A 52 19.04 26.94 20.07
CA LYS A 52 20.13 27.87 20.42
C LYS A 52 20.96 28.25 19.20
N ALA A 53 21.29 27.29 18.34
CA ALA A 53 22.02 27.57 17.10
C ALA A 53 21.26 28.51 16.17
N ALA A 54 19.95 28.31 16.00
CA ALA A 54 19.08 29.18 15.20
C ALA A 54 18.99 30.60 15.79
N GLU A 55 18.88 30.74 17.11
CA GLU A 55 18.91 32.04 17.80
C GLU A 55 20.24 32.76 17.57
N MET A 56 21.38 32.06 17.69
CA MET A 56 22.69 32.64 17.40
C MET A 56 22.86 33.05 15.93
N LEU A 57 22.38 32.23 14.99
CA LEU A 57 22.41 32.57 13.56
C LEU A 57 21.59 33.82 13.24
N SER A 58 20.44 33.97 13.90
CA SER A 58 19.61 35.18 13.77
C SER A 58 20.28 36.41 14.36
N GLN A 59 21.09 36.27 15.42
CA GLN A 59 21.84 37.38 16.02
C GLN A 59 23.07 37.78 15.18
N LEU A 60 23.71 36.80 14.54
CA LEU A 60 24.85 37.03 13.65
C LEU A 60 24.44 37.57 12.28
N ASP A 61 23.15 37.48 11.94
CA ASP A 61 22.57 37.85 10.64
C ASP A 61 23.38 37.28 9.47
N LEU A 62 23.82 36.03 9.63
CA LEU A 62 24.80 35.38 8.75
C LEU A 62 24.26 35.12 7.35
N PHE A 63 22.94 35.19 7.18
CA PHE A 63 22.23 34.93 5.94
C PHE A 63 21.27 36.07 5.63
N SER A 64 21.67 36.99 4.75
CA SER A 64 20.80 38.05 4.25
C SER A 64 20.05 37.63 2.99
N ARG A 65 18.80 38.06 2.85
CA ARG A 65 17.97 37.78 1.65
C ARG A 65 18.49 38.40 0.35
N ASN A 66 19.46 39.31 0.44
CA ASN A 66 20.03 40.03 -0.70
C ASN A 66 21.45 39.58 -1.06
N GLU A 67 21.99 38.56 -0.37
CA GLU A 67 23.31 38.02 -0.66
C GLU A 67 23.24 36.90 -1.68
N ASP A 68 24.25 36.82 -2.55
CA ASP A 68 24.41 35.69 -3.46
C ASP A 68 25.04 34.50 -2.72
N LEU A 69 24.76 33.28 -3.19
CA LEU A 69 25.28 32.05 -2.57
C LEU A 69 26.81 32.04 -2.50
N GLU A 70 27.47 32.61 -3.51
CA GLU A 70 28.92 32.80 -3.65
C GLU A 70 29.54 33.65 -2.55
N GLU A 71 28.77 34.55 -1.93
CA GLU A 71 29.24 35.46 -0.88
C GLU A 71 29.33 34.79 0.50
N ILE A 72 28.65 33.65 0.67
CA ILE A 72 28.68 32.87 1.89
C ILE A 72 30.00 32.08 2.00
N ALA A 73 30.70 32.24 3.12
CA ALA A 73 31.90 31.48 3.43
C ALA A 73 31.63 29.96 3.39
N SER A 74 32.58 29.21 2.82
CA SER A 74 32.43 27.75 2.62
C SER A 74 32.15 26.98 3.91
N THR A 75 32.67 27.44 5.05
CA THR A 75 32.42 26.85 6.38
C THR A 75 31.04 27.10 6.94
N ASP A 76 30.38 28.15 6.46
CA ASP A 76 29.13 28.65 7.02
C ASP A 76 27.90 28.11 6.27
N LEU A 77 28.09 27.63 5.04
CA LEU A 77 27.07 26.92 4.25
C LEU A 77 26.37 25.81 5.04
N LYS A 78 27.06 25.17 5.99
CA LYS A 78 26.47 24.12 6.81
C LYS A 78 25.32 24.60 7.68
N TYR A 79 25.33 25.86 8.10
CA TYR A 79 24.31 26.41 8.99
C TYR A 79 22.96 26.63 8.29
N LEU A 80 22.94 26.71 6.94
CA LEU A 80 21.70 26.69 6.18
C LEU A 80 20.88 25.41 6.41
N MET A 81 21.51 24.31 6.86
CA MET A 81 20.80 23.05 7.18
C MET A 81 20.09 23.05 8.54
N VAL A 82 20.30 24.07 9.39
CA VAL A 82 19.73 24.08 10.75
C VAL A 82 18.21 23.87 10.76
N PRO A 83 17.40 24.56 9.92
CA PRO A 83 15.96 24.33 9.91
C PRO A 83 15.60 22.94 9.37
N ALA A 84 16.37 22.37 8.44
CA ALA A 84 16.15 20.99 7.98
C ALA A 84 16.38 19.97 9.12
N PHE A 85 17.42 20.15 9.92
CA PHE A 85 17.69 19.31 11.09
C PHE A 85 16.62 19.47 12.18
N GLN A 86 16.10 20.68 12.39
CA GLN A 86 14.98 20.92 13.30
C GLN A 86 13.73 20.14 12.84
N GLY A 87 13.40 20.20 11.55
CA GLY A 87 12.31 19.42 10.97
C GLY A 87 12.51 17.91 11.14
N ALA A 88 13.71 17.41 10.83
CA ALA A 88 14.05 16.00 10.95
C ALA A 88 13.95 15.47 12.39
N LEU A 89 14.52 16.18 13.37
CA LEU A 89 14.42 15.78 14.79
C LEU A 89 13.00 15.91 15.35
N THR A 90 12.24 16.93 14.93
CA THR A 90 10.83 17.08 15.31
C THR A 90 10.02 15.86 14.87
N MET A 91 10.29 15.33 13.67
CA MET A 91 9.65 14.10 13.17
C MET A 91 9.98 12.85 14.00
N LYS A 92 11.07 12.85 14.76
CA LYS A 92 11.48 11.74 15.66
C LYS A 92 10.85 11.81 17.05
N GLN A 93 10.13 12.88 17.39
CA GLN A 93 9.44 12.99 18.68
C GLN A 93 8.23 12.05 18.76
N VAL A 94 8.16 11.23 19.81
CA VAL A 94 7.07 10.27 20.05
C VAL A 94 6.18 10.77 21.18
N ASN A 95 5.16 11.55 20.82
CA ASN A 95 4.06 11.89 21.72
C ASN A 95 2.74 11.90 20.94
N PRO A 96 1.92 10.83 21.03
CA PRO A 96 0.68 10.73 20.25
C PRO A 96 -0.30 11.88 20.48
N SER A 97 -0.32 12.47 21.68
CA SER A 97 -1.23 13.57 22.01
C SER A 97 -0.85 14.90 21.34
N LYS A 98 0.43 15.07 20.99
CA LYS A 98 0.99 16.28 20.36
C LYS A 98 1.47 16.01 18.93
N ARG A 99 1.08 14.87 18.33
CA ARG A 99 1.57 14.49 17.00
C ARG A 99 1.21 15.52 15.94
N LEU A 100 0.01 16.10 16.01
CA LEU A 100 -0.40 17.15 15.09
C LEU A 100 0.51 18.38 15.22
N ASP A 101 0.77 18.84 16.45
CA ASP A 101 1.69 19.96 16.72
C ASP A 101 3.10 19.68 16.16
N HIS A 102 3.62 18.47 16.39
CA HIS A 102 4.94 18.06 15.88
C HIS A 102 4.98 18.08 14.35
N LEU A 103 3.91 17.63 13.68
CA LEU A 103 3.82 17.65 12.22
C LEU A 103 3.78 19.08 11.67
N GLU A 104 3.04 19.97 12.33
CA GLU A 104 2.96 21.39 11.94
C GLU A 104 4.31 22.10 12.11
N TRP A 105 4.99 21.89 13.24
CA TRP A 105 6.32 22.44 13.47
C TRP A 105 7.35 21.86 12.49
N ALA A 106 7.35 20.55 12.26
CA ALA A 106 8.25 19.94 11.28
C ALA A 106 8.03 20.51 9.87
N ARG A 107 6.77 20.69 9.47
CA ARG A 107 6.39 21.31 8.19
C ARG A 107 6.91 22.74 8.09
N GLU A 108 6.76 23.53 9.13
CA GLU A 108 7.27 24.91 9.18
C GLU A 108 8.79 24.96 9.06
N HIS A 109 9.50 24.12 9.81
CA HIS A 109 10.96 24.02 9.74
C HIS A 109 11.46 23.63 8.35
N PHE A 110 10.85 22.62 7.71
CA PHE A 110 11.21 22.22 6.35
C PHE A 110 10.86 23.31 5.32
N LEU A 111 9.75 24.03 5.48
CA LEU A 111 9.41 25.15 4.60
C LEU A 111 10.38 26.32 4.76
N ASN A 112 10.78 26.65 5.98
CA ASN A 112 11.79 27.68 6.24
C ASN A 112 13.11 27.33 5.56
N TYR A 113 13.55 26.07 5.68
CA TYR A 113 14.73 25.56 4.99
C TYR A 113 14.63 25.71 3.45
N LEU A 114 13.54 25.20 2.86
CA LEU A 114 13.34 25.27 1.40
C LEU A 114 13.26 26.73 0.92
N THR A 115 12.60 27.59 1.68
CA THR A 115 12.49 29.02 1.34
C THR A 115 13.87 29.68 1.32
N GLN A 116 14.73 29.40 2.31
CA GLN A 116 16.12 29.88 2.31
C GLN A 116 16.92 29.33 1.12
N CYS A 117 16.83 28.04 0.84
CA CYS A 117 17.53 27.44 -0.31
C CYS A 117 17.05 27.98 -1.66
N GLN A 118 15.79 28.40 -1.76
CA GLN A 118 15.28 29.03 -2.98
C GLN A 118 15.82 30.45 -3.15
N TYR A 119 15.91 31.24 -2.08
CA TYR A 119 16.50 32.60 -2.15
C TYR A 119 17.95 32.57 -2.61
N TYR A 120 18.74 31.62 -2.11
CA TYR A 120 20.14 31.44 -2.52
C TYR A 120 20.30 30.58 -3.80
N HIS A 121 19.21 30.25 -4.51
CA HIS A 121 19.26 29.49 -5.76
C HIS A 121 20.11 28.20 -5.71
N VAL A 122 20.09 27.49 -4.57
CA VAL A 122 20.93 26.28 -4.34
C VAL A 122 20.61 25.15 -5.34
N ALA A 123 19.34 25.05 -5.73
CA ALA A 123 18.83 24.16 -6.76
C ALA A 123 17.50 24.68 -7.34
N GLU A 124 17.14 24.21 -8.53
CA GLU A 124 15.82 24.46 -9.12
C GLU A 124 14.78 23.48 -8.56
N PHE A 125 13.78 24.00 -7.84
CA PHE A 125 12.65 23.23 -7.34
C PHE A 125 11.42 24.13 -7.12
N GLU A 126 10.24 23.51 -6.99
CA GLU A 126 9.00 24.20 -6.68
C GLU A 126 8.72 24.16 -5.17
N LEU A 127 8.41 25.31 -4.57
CA LEU A 127 7.99 25.36 -3.15
C LEU A 127 6.62 24.69 -2.97
N PRO A 128 6.46 23.85 -1.94
CA PRO A 128 5.14 23.32 -1.55
C PRO A 128 4.19 24.46 -1.19
N LYS A 129 2.94 24.40 -1.66
CA LYS A 129 1.95 25.47 -1.45
C LYS A 129 1.61 25.62 0.03
N THR A 130 1.71 26.85 0.54
CA THR A 130 1.20 27.21 1.87
C THR A 130 -0.30 27.43 1.73
N LYS A 131 -1.12 26.53 2.29
CA LYS A 131 -2.57 26.75 2.39
C LYS A 131 -2.82 27.85 3.43
N ASN A 132 -2.66 29.10 3.04
CA ASN A 132 -3.32 30.26 3.65
C ASN A 132 -3.29 31.40 2.62
N ASN A 133 -4.47 31.86 2.21
CA ASN A 133 -4.77 32.90 1.22
C ASN A 133 -4.84 32.48 -0.26
N SER A 134 -5.87 31.70 -0.58
CA SER A 134 -6.66 31.92 -1.81
C SER A 134 -8.08 31.37 -1.66
N THR A 135 -8.90 32.12 -0.91
CA THR A 135 -10.29 32.34 -1.34
C THR A 135 -10.23 33.03 -2.70
N ASP A 136 -10.29 32.25 -3.78
CA ASP A 136 -10.93 32.59 -5.04
C ASP A 136 -10.77 31.43 -6.03
N ASN A 137 -11.80 30.57 -6.04
CA ASN A 137 -12.62 30.31 -7.22
C ASN A 137 -13.36 28.97 -7.04
N ASN A 138 -14.54 29.08 -6.43
CA ASN A 138 -15.66 28.22 -6.75
C ASN A 138 -16.03 28.47 -8.22
N THR A 139 -15.33 27.80 -9.14
CA THR A 139 -15.85 27.57 -10.48
C THR A 139 -15.89 26.08 -10.70
N ALA A 140 -17.11 25.55 -10.68
CA ALA A 140 -17.42 24.23 -11.14
C ALA A 140 -16.83 24.04 -12.55
N SER A 141 -15.93 23.06 -12.68
CA SER A 141 -15.80 22.31 -13.91
C SER A 141 -15.62 20.85 -13.58
N SER A 142 -16.78 20.21 -13.56
CA SER A 142 -16.97 18.81 -13.83
C SER A 142 -16.25 18.41 -15.12
N SER A 143 -15.10 17.77 -14.98
CA SER A 143 -14.68 16.73 -15.92
C SER A 143 -13.83 15.75 -15.15
N MET A 144 -14.40 14.57 -14.85
CA MET A 144 -13.61 13.39 -14.52
C MET A 144 -12.79 13.01 -15.76
N ALA A 145 -11.68 13.73 -15.98
CA ALA A 145 -10.63 13.26 -16.86
C ALA A 145 -9.83 12.25 -16.05
N TYR A 146 -9.83 11.00 -16.50
CA TYR A 146 -8.82 10.02 -16.13
C TYR A 146 -7.44 10.72 -16.09
N PRO A 147 -6.59 10.51 -15.07
CA PRO A 147 -5.20 10.93 -15.17
C PRO A 147 -4.66 10.34 -16.46
N SER A 148 -4.31 11.20 -17.42
CA SER A 148 -3.77 10.77 -18.71
C SER A 148 -2.62 9.80 -18.44
N LEU A 149 -2.55 8.67 -19.16
CA LEU A 149 -1.42 7.75 -19.08
C LEU A 149 -0.07 8.47 -19.24
N VAL A 150 -0.07 9.57 -20.00
CA VAL A 150 1.07 10.49 -20.14
C VAL A 150 1.41 11.16 -18.81
N ALA A 151 0.43 11.70 -18.08
CA ALA A 151 0.65 12.31 -16.77
C ALA A 151 1.17 11.30 -15.74
N MET A 152 0.66 10.06 -15.75
CA MET A 152 1.16 8.99 -14.87
C MET A 152 2.58 8.54 -15.25
N ALA A 153 2.88 8.43 -16.55
CA ALA A 153 4.22 8.11 -17.03
C ALA A 153 5.23 9.22 -16.68
N SER A 154 4.86 10.49 -16.85
CA SER A 154 5.67 11.65 -16.46
C SER A 154 5.91 11.70 -14.96
N GLN A 155 4.88 11.46 -14.12
CA GLN A 155 5.03 11.39 -12.66
C GLN A 155 5.97 10.25 -12.23
N ARG A 156 5.82 9.07 -12.84
CA ARG A 156 6.72 7.94 -12.59
C ARG A 156 8.16 8.26 -13.01
N GLN A 157 8.34 8.85 -14.19
CA GLN A 157 9.67 9.20 -14.70
C GLN A 157 10.35 10.24 -13.80
N ALA A 158 9.62 11.25 -13.35
CA ALA A 158 10.12 12.24 -12.39
C ALA A 158 10.57 11.59 -11.07
N LYS A 159 9.83 10.58 -10.57
CA LYS A 159 10.23 9.84 -9.36
C LYS A 159 11.49 9.00 -9.57
N ILE A 160 11.64 8.35 -10.72
CA ILE A 160 12.85 7.59 -11.08
C ILE A 160 14.05 8.52 -11.17
N GLU A 161 13.89 9.68 -11.81
CA GLU A 161 14.95 10.67 -11.97
C GLU A 161 15.39 11.25 -10.62
N ARG A 162 14.44 11.63 -9.75
CA ARG A 162 14.72 12.06 -8.37
C ARG A 162 15.49 11.00 -7.58
N TYR A 163 15.08 9.72 -7.69
CA TYR A 163 15.79 8.64 -7.01
C TYR A 163 17.23 8.46 -7.54
N LYS A 164 17.45 8.59 -8.85
CA LYS A 164 18.79 8.54 -9.45
C LYS A 164 19.66 9.72 -8.98
N GLN A 165 19.10 10.93 -8.96
CA GLN A 165 19.80 12.12 -8.47
C GLN A 165 20.17 11.98 -7.00
N LYS A 166 19.24 11.51 -6.15
CA LYS A 166 19.49 11.23 -4.72
C LYS A 166 20.66 10.27 -4.54
N LYS A 167 20.67 9.15 -5.29
CA LYS A 167 21.73 8.14 -5.21
C LYS A 167 23.10 8.67 -5.65
N GLU A 168 23.14 9.47 -6.72
CA GLU A 168 24.37 10.10 -7.20
C GLU A 168 24.95 11.09 -6.18
N VAL A 169 24.08 11.93 -5.58
CA VAL A 169 24.49 12.88 -4.53
C VAL A 169 25.02 12.15 -3.30
N GLU A 170 24.35 11.09 -2.84
CA GLU A 170 24.81 10.28 -1.70
C GLU A 170 26.16 9.60 -1.97
N HIS A 171 26.37 9.08 -3.19
CA HIS A 171 27.64 8.50 -3.59
C HIS A 171 28.77 9.55 -3.55
N ARG A 172 28.55 10.75 -4.12
CA ARG A 172 29.55 11.83 -4.08
C ARG A 172 29.86 12.32 -2.67
N LEU A 173 28.83 12.48 -1.83
CA LEU A 173 29.00 12.85 -0.42
C LEU A 173 29.85 11.83 0.33
N SER A 174 29.65 10.53 0.08
CA SER A 174 30.45 9.48 0.71
C SER A 174 31.93 9.53 0.32
N ALA A 175 32.22 9.90 -0.93
CA ALA A 175 33.59 10.04 -1.43
C ALA A 175 34.32 11.26 -0.84
N LEU A 176 33.61 12.39 -0.68
CA LEU A 176 34.18 13.65 -0.18
C LEU A 176 34.28 13.71 1.36
N LYS A 177 33.47 12.92 2.09
CA LYS A 177 33.33 12.99 3.55
C LYS A 177 34.68 12.94 4.30
N SER A 178 35.51 11.93 4.03
CA SER A 178 36.77 11.71 4.76
C SER A 178 37.76 12.88 4.56
N ALA A 179 37.87 13.39 3.33
CA ALA A 179 38.79 14.49 3.01
C ALA A 179 38.37 15.81 3.66
N VAL A 180 37.07 16.11 3.70
CA VAL A 180 36.53 17.33 4.31
C VAL A 180 36.61 17.28 5.83
N GLU A 181 36.19 16.17 6.45
CA GLU A 181 36.20 16.02 7.92
C GLU A 181 37.62 15.97 8.50
N SER A 182 38.62 15.48 7.74
CA SER A 182 40.02 15.49 8.14
C SER A 182 40.75 16.82 7.88
N GLY A 183 40.07 17.81 7.27
CA GLY A 183 40.67 19.10 6.91
C GLY A 183 41.70 19.03 5.79
N GLN A 184 41.73 17.93 5.02
CA GLN A 184 42.66 17.71 3.89
C GLN A 184 42.11 18.23 2.56
N ALA A 185 40.82 18.55 2.51
CA ALA A 185 40.16 19.12 1.35
C ALA A 185 40.51 20.60 1.16
N ASP A 186 40.70 21.01 -0.09
CA ASP A 186 40.75 22.43 -0.45
C ASP A 186 39.38 23.10 -0.29
N ASP A 187 39.34 24.44 -0.33
CA ASP A 187 38.11 25.20 -0.12
C ASP A 187 37.03 24.88 -1.16
N GLU A 188 37.43 24.61 -2.41
CA GLU A 188 36.51 24.25 -3.50
C GLU A 188 35.77 22.93 -3.18
N ARG A 189 36.49 21.92 -2.68
CA ARG A 189 35.92 20.63 -2.27
C ARG A 189 35.09 20.74 -1.00
N VAL A 190 35.49 21.58 -0.04
CA VAL A 190 34.67 21.88 1.16
C VAL A 190 33.35 22.51 0.74
N ARG A 191 33.40 23.49 -0.16
CA ARG A 191 32.21 24.16 -0.69
C ARG A 191 31.31 23.19 -1.45
N GLU A 192 31.87 22.39 -2.37
CA GLU A 192 31.13 21.35 -3.10
C GLU A 192 30.41 20.38 -2.15
N TYR A 193 31.10 19.94 -1.10
CA TYR A 193 30.56 19.03 -0.10
C TYR A 193 29.31 19.60 0.60
N TYR A 194 29.36 20.85 1.05
CA TYR A 194 28.20 21.47 1.71
C TYR A 194 27.06 21.79 0.74
N LEU A 195 27.36 22.21 -0.50
CA LEU A 195 26.33 22.40 -1.53
C LEU A 195 25.61 21.09 -1.87
N LEU A 196 26.34 19.98 -1.94
CA LEU A 196 25.74 18.65 -2.13
C LEU A 196 24.85 18.25 -0.96
N HIS A 197 25.25 18.55 0.28
CA HIS A 197 24.41 18.33 1.46
C HIS A 197 23.14 19.15 1.42
N LEU A 198 23.21 20.43 1.05
CA LEU A 198 22.02 21.26 0.89
C LEU A 198 21.09 20.65 -0.18
N ARG A 199 21.60 20.27 -1.34
CA ARG A 199 20.77 19.61 -2.37
C ARG A 199 20.13 18.31 -1.88
N ARG A 200 20.85 17.50 -1.10
CA ARG A 200 20.29 16.30 -0.46
C ARG A 200 19.14 16.66 0.47
N TRP A 201 19.32 17.66 1.33
CA TRP A 201 18.29 18.08 2.28
C TRP A 201 17.09 18.76 1.61
N ILE A 202 17.26 19.41 0.46
CA ILE A 202 16.12 19.89 -0.35
C ILE A 202 15.24 18.70 -0.76
N GLY A 203 15.87 17.63 -1.28
CA GLY A 203 15.16 16.41 -1.65
C GLY A 203 14.43 15.76 -0.47
N ILE A 204 15.10 15.62 0.67
CA ILE A 204 14.50 15.06 1.91
C ILE A 204 13.33 15.91 2.38
N SER A 205 13.49 17.24 2.43
CA SER A 205 12.46 18.16 2.93
C SER A 205 11.20 18.13 2.06
N LEU A 206 11.34 18.02 0.74
CA LEU A 206 10.20 17.87 -0.18
C LEU A 206 9.46 16.54 0.03
N GLU A 207 10.19 15.43 0.20
CA GLU A 207 9.63 14.10 0.49
C GLU A 207 8.90 14.09 1.85
N GLU A 208 9.51 14.70 2.87
CA GLU A 208 8.93 14.79 4.21
C GLU A 208 7.69 15.69 4.25
N ILE A 209 7.67 16.84 3.56
CA ILE A 209 6.48 17.69 3.50
C ILE A 209 5.30 16.95 2.83
N GLU A 210 5.54 16.18 1.77
CA GLU A 210 4.48 15.37 1.15
C GLU A 210 3.93 14.33 2.13
N SER A 211 4.81 13.67 2.89
CA SER A 211 4.45 12.71 3.93
C SER A 211 3.65 13.37 5.06
N ILE A 212 4.12 14.52 5.56
CA ILE A 212 3.51 15.30 6.63
C ILE A 212 2.12 15.78 6.22
N ASP A 213 1.96 16.34 5.01
CA ASP A 213 0.67 16.83 4.52
C ASP A 213 -0.38 15.70 4.43
N GLN A 214 0.04 14.49 4.06
CA GLN A 214 -0.83 13.31 4.07
C GLN A 214 -1.23 12.90 5.49
N GLU A 215 -0.28 12.89 6.44
CA GLU A 215 -0.55 12.52 7.84
C GLU A 215 -1.45 13.56 8.55
N ILE A 216 -1.18 14.86 8.37
CA ILE A 216 -2.01 15.95 8.91
C ILE A 216 -3.44 15.82 8.42
N LYS A 217 -3.64 15.51 7.13
CA LYS A 217 -4.98 15.31 6.57
C LYS A 217 -5.73 14.18 7.27
N ILE A 218 -5.07 13.04 7.50
CA ILE A 218 -5.65 11.89 8.18
C ILE A 218 -6.01 12.22 9.64
N LEU A 219 -5.12 12.91 10.37
CA LEU A 219 -5.37 13.28 11.76
C LEU A 219 -6.53 14.26 11.91
N ARG A 220 -6.63 15.26 11.02
CA ARG A 220 -7.73 16.23 11.03
C ARG A 220 -9.09 15.60 10.67
N GLU A 221 -9.12 14.65 9.73
CA GLU A 221 -10.33 13.87 9.39
C GLU A 221 -10.77 12.97 10.57
N LYS A 222 -9.82 12.47 11.37
CA LYS A 222 -10.09 11.70 12.58
C LYS A 222 -10.63 12.55 13.74
N ASP A 223 -10.15 13.78 13.90
CA ASP A 223 -10.61 14.66 14.98
C ASP A 223 -11.99 15.29 14.67
N SER A 224 -12.25 15.64 13.40
CA SER A 224 -13.58 16.08 12.96
C SER A 224 -14.66 15.00 13.12
N SER A 225 -14.32 13.73 12.86
CA SER A 225 -15.24 12.60 13.11
C SER A 225 -15.45 12.30 14.61
N LYS A 226 -14.51 12.70 15.50
CA LYS A 226 -14.68 12.67 16.96
C LYS A 226 -15.59 13.79 17.49
N GLU A 227 -15.51 14.99 16.91
CA GLU A 227 -16.39 16.11 17.28
C GLU A 227 -17.84 15.86 16.82
N GLU A 228 -18.04 15.35 15.60
CA GLU A 228 -19.37 14.94 15.12
C GLU A 228 -19.99 13.82 15.96
N SER A 229 -19.19 12.95 16.60
CA SER A 229 -19.71 11.87 17.45
C SER A 229 -20.15 12.32 18.85
N THR A 230 -19.91 13.57 19.25
CA THR A 230 -20.48 14.14 20.48
C THR A 230 -21.87 14.77 20.30
N SER A 231 -22.36 14.91 19.05
CA SER A 231 -23.65 15.54 18.75
C SER A 231 -24.65 14.68 17.97
N TYR A 232 -24.46 13.36 17.86
CA TYR A 232 -25.49 12.47 17.30
C TYR A 232 -26.21 11.65 18.38
N SER A 233 -27.37 12.19 18.75
CA SER A 233 -28.58 11.43 19.10
C SER A 233 -28.74 10.17 18.24
N SER A 234 -29.05 9.05 18.91
CA SER A 234 -29.61 7.80 18.36
C SER A 234 -29.01 7.32 17.03
N HIS A 235 -28.04 6.41 17.11
CA HIS A 235 -27.68 5.54 15.99
C HIS A 235 -28.94 4.94 15.35
N GLN A 236 -29.29 5.37 14.13
CA GLN A 236 -30.21 4.62 13.31
C GLN A 236 -29.50 3.34 12.88
N ASP A 237 -29.91 2.22 13.44
CA ASP A 237 -29.67 0.89 12.88
C ASP A 237 -30.11 0.90 11.42
N ARG A 238 -29.14 0.91 10.49
CA ARG A 238 -29.46 0.64 9.08
C ARG A 238 -30.04 -0.77 9.03
N PRO A 239 -31.26 -0.96 8.51
CA PRO A 239 -31.88 -2.27 8.48
C PRO A 239 -31.00 -3.24 7.67
N PRO A 240 -30.82 -4.48 8.14
CA PRO A 240 -30.07 -5.48 7.40
C PRO A 240 -30.66 -5.61 5.99
N MET A 241 -29.81 -5.49 4.96
CA MET A 241 -30.22 -5.63 3.57
C MET A 241 -30.86 -7.00 3.39
N LYS A 242 -32.14 -7.03 2.99
CA LYS A 242 -32.84 -8.29 2.73
C LYS A 242 -32.26 -8.93 1.47
N PRO A 243 -31.86 -10.21 1.51
CA PRO A 243 -31.45 -10.92 0.31
C PRO A 243 -32.62 -10.95 -0.67
N PHE A 244 -32.41 -10.47 -1.89
CA PHE A 244 -33.43 -10.51 -2.95
C PHE A 244 -33.13 -11.65 -3.93
N VAL A 245 -34.20 -12.33 -4.35
CA VAL A 245 -34.20 -13.47 -5.27
C VAL A 245 -34.42 -12.95 -6.68
N LEU A 246 -33.52 -13.25 -7.62
CA LEU A 246 -33.74 -12.93 -9.03
C LEU A 246 -34.76 -13.92 -9.64
N THR A 247 -35.98 -13.46 -9.91
CA THR A 247 -37.02 -14.27 -10.57
C THR A 247 -36.81 -14.37 -12.09
N ARG A 248 -37.01 -15.57 -12.65
CA ARG A 248 -36.56 -16.02 -13.98
C ARG A 248 -36.96 -15.13 -15.18
N ASN A 249 -38.19 -14.62 -15.25
CA ASN A 249 -38.73 -14.21 -16.56
C ASN A 249 -38.46 -12.74 -16.96
N VAL A 250 -38.52 -11.79 -16.03
CA VAL A 250 -38.31 -10.36 -16.34
C VAL A 250 -36.82 -9.97 -16.33
N ALA A 251 -36.02 -10.67 -15.52
CA ALA A 251 -34.59 -10.37 -15.37
C ALA A 251 -33.73 -10.98 -16.49
N GLN A 252 -34.10 -12.15 -17.04
CA GLN A 252 -33.40 -12.73 -18.19
C GLN A 252 -33.42 -11.80 -19.40
N ALA A 253 -34.57 -11.18 -19.71
CA ALA A 253 -34.69 -10.23 -20.83
C ALA A 253 -33.76 -9.01 -20.69
N LYS A 254 -33.66 -8.43 -19.48
CA LYS A 254 -32.74 -7.31 -19.18
C LYS A 254 -31.25 -7.68 -19.19
N VAL A 255 -30.91 -8.94 -18.93
CA VAL A 255 -29.52 -9.42 -18.82
C VAL A 255 -28.98 -9.96 -20.14
N PHE A 256 -29.82 -10.56 -20.98
CA PHE A 256 -29.42 -11.19 -22.24
C PHE A 256 -29.65 -10.33 -23.50
N GLY A 257 -30.51 -9.29 -23.45
CA GLY A 257 -30.86 -8.50 -24.64
C GLY A 257 -31.79 -9.26 -25.60
N ALA A 258 -32.56 -8.55 -26.42
CA ALA A 258 -33.51 -9.16 -27.36
C ALA A 258 -32.78 -9.79 -28.56
N GLY A 259 -32.58 -11.11 -28.50
CA GLY A 259 -32.01 -11.92 -29.58
C GLY A 259 -30.50 -12.13 -29.46
N TYR A 260 -30.06 -13.39 -29.44
CA TYR A 260 -28.84 -13.98 -30.02
C TYR A 260 -28.37 -15.22 -29.24
N PRO A 261 -27.93 -16.30 -29.92
CA PRO A 261 -26.93 -17.21 -29.39
C PRO A 261 -25.55 -16.57 -29.57
N SER A 262 -24.88 -16.18 -28.48
CA SER A 262 -23.42 -15.95 -28.48
C SER A 262 -22.84 -16.12 -27.08
N LEU A 263 -21.71 -16.83 -27.04
CA LEU A 263 -21.09 -17.44 -25.87
C LEU A 263 -20.32 -16.44 -24.97
N ALA A 264 -19.95 -16.98 -23.79
CA ALA A 264 -19.27 -16.42 -22.63
C ALA A 264 -18.72 -14.98 -22.70
N SER A 265 -19.26 -14.11 -21.82
CA SER A 265 -18.61 -12.86 -21.42
C SER A 265 -17.34 -13.20 -20.60
N MET A 266 -16.22 -13.24 -21.31
CA MET A 266 -14.82 -13.08 -20.88
C MET A 266 -14.41 -13.57 -19.48
N THR A 267 -13.55 -14.59 -19.41
CA THR A 267 -12.92 -15.05 -18.15
C THR A 267 -11.98 -13.99 -17.57
N VAL A 268 -11.52 -14.16 -16.32
CA VAL A 268 -10.55 -13.21 -15.75
C VAL A 268 -9.22 -13.27 -16.49
N ASN A 269 -8.83 -14.44 -17.01
CA ASN A 269 -7.66 -14.58 -17.88
C ASN A 269 -7.87 -13.84 -19.21
N ASP A 270 -9.00 -14.05 -19.87
CA ASP A 270 -9.32 -13.33 -21.11
C ASP A 270 -9.34 -11.80 -20.87
N TRP A 271 -9.71 -11.35 -19.66
CA TRP A 271 -9.62 -9.94 -19.27
C TRP A 271 -8.16 -9.47 -19.15
N TYR A 272 -7.28 -10.26 -18.52
CA TYR A 272 -5.83 -9.98 -18.45
C TYR A 272 -5.22 -9.95 -19.86
N ASP A 273 -5.49 -10.97 -20.68
CA ASP A 273 -4.99 -11.05 -22.06
C ASP A 273 -5.48 -9.88 -22.90
N GLN A 274 -6.74 -9.49 -22.76
CA GLN A 274 -7.30 -8.32 -23.43
C GLN A 274 -6.61 -7.03 -22.95
N HIS A 275 -6.46 -6.80 -21.64
CA HIS A 275 -5.87 -5.58 -21.10
C HIS A 275 -4.36 -5.50 -21.34
N GLN A 276 -3.68 -6.65 -21.41
CA GLN A 276 -2.29 -6.77 -21.85
C GLN A 276 -2.14 -6.42 -23.33
N LYS A 277 -3.05 -6.89 -24.19
CA LYS A 277 -3.06 -6.58 -25.63
C LYS A 277 -3.32 -5.10 -25.92
N TYR A 278 -4.06 -4.40 -25.06
CA TYR A 278 -4.31 -2.96 -25.16
C TYR A 278 -3.32 -2.09 -24.35
N GLY A 279 -2.33 -2.69 -23.67
CA GLY A 279 -1.31 -1.95 -22.90
C GLY A 279 -1.86 -1.16 -21.70
N VAL A 280 -3.00 -1.58 -21.14
CA VAL A 280 -3.72 -0.85 -20.07
C VAL A 280 -3.32 -1.34 -18.67
N LEU A 281 -2.63 -2.47 -18.56
CA LEU A 281 -2.04 -2.94 -17.30
C LEU A 281 -0.77 -2.12 -17.00
N PRO A 282 -0.55 -1.70 -15.74
CA PRO A 282 0.65 -0.94 -15.40
C PRO A 282 1.89 -1.79 -15.72
N ASP A 283 2.83 -1.22 -16.48
CA ASP A 283 4.20 -1.73 -16.64
C ASP A 283 4.94 -1.66 -15.30
N GLN A 284 4.48 -2.38 -14.27
CA GLN A 284 5.40 -2.85 -13.25
C GLN A 284 6.45 -3.67 -14.00
N GLY A 285 7.74 -3.48 -13.68
CA GLY A 285 8.89 -4.11 -14.35
C GLY A 285 8.96 -5.63 -14.17
N VAL A 286 7.83 -6.31 -14.33
CA VAL A 286 7.68 -7.71 -14.61
C VAL A 286 8.04 -7.86 -16.08
N ALA A 287 9.07 -8.66 -16.36
CA ALA A 287 9.51 -8.96 -17.70
C ALA A 287 8.33 -9.32 -18.63
N LYS A 288 8.48 -9.04 -19.93
CA LYS A 288 7.54 -9.38 -21.04
C LYS A 288 7.26 -10.89 -21.20
N THR A 289 7.62 -11.68 -20.21
CA THR A 289 7.49 -13.10 -20.06
C THR A 289 6.69 -13.32 -18.79
N THR A 290 5.54 -13.99 -18.90
CA THR A 290 4.71 -14.47 -17.77
C THR A 290 5.61 -14.87 -16.59
N PRO A 291 5.69 -14.09 -15.50
CA PRO A 291 6.72 -14.26 -14.47
C PRO A 291 6.55 -15.57 -13.69
N GLY A 292 5.38 -16.21 -13.77
CA GLY A 292 5.13 -17.54 -13.24
C GLY A 292 5.50 -18.69 -14.19
N ALA A 293 5.52 -18.47 -15.51
CA ALA A 293 5.84 -19.52 -16.47
C ALA A 293 7.35 -19.82 -16.52
N ILE A 294 8.18 -18.80 -16.28
CA ILE A 294 9.64 -18.94 -16.34
C ILE A 294 10.15 -19.87 -15.23
N PRO A 295 9.82 -19.71 -13.93
CA PRO A 295 10.27 -20.65 -12.91
C PRO A 295 9.60 -22.02 -13.03
N VAL A 296 8.31 -22.08 -13.40
CA VAL A 296 7.55 -23.33 -13.52
C VAL A 296 8.06 -24.23 -14.64
N LEU A 297 8.60 -23.65 -15.72
CA LEU A 297 9.20 -24.42 -16.81
C LEU A 297 10.72 -24.58 -16.66
N LEU A 298 11.44 -23.55 -16.20
CA LEU A 298 12.90 -23.60 -16.05
C LEU A 298 13.35 -24.51 -14.91
N ILE A 299 12.69 -24.51 -13.74
CA ILE A 299 13.09 -25.35 -12.60
C ILE A 299 13.05 -26.84 -12.96
N PRO A 300 11.93 -27.41 -13.46
CA PRO A 300 11.93 -28.80 -13.90
C PRO A 300 12.85 -29.04 -15.10
N TYR A 301 13.01 -28.08 -16.02
CA TYR A 301 13.97 -28.18 -17.12
C TYR A 301 15.41 -28.33 -16.62
N PHE A 302 15.86 -27.52 -15.67
CA PHE A 302 17.19 -27.64 -15.07
C PHE A 302 17.34 -28.93 -14.25
N LEU A 303 16.32 -29.33 -13.52
CA LEU A 303 16.34 -30.57 -12.72
C LEU A 303 16.44 -31.83 -13.57
N VAL A 304 15.96 -31.82 -14.82
CA VAL A 304 16.12 -32.92 -15.79
C VAL A 304 17.60 -33.16 -16.14
N PHE A 305 18.47 -32.16 -16.03
CA PHE A 305 19.92 -32.31 -16.25
C PHE A 305 20.70 -32.65 -14.97
N THR A 306 20.01 -32.92 -13.86
CA THR A 306 20.63 -33.32 -12.59
C THR A 306 20.30 -34.76 -12.22
N LYS A 307 20.92 -35.29 -11.16
CA LYS A 307 20.55 -36.60 -10.58
C LYS A 307 19.09 -36.69 -10.13
N LEU A 308 18.37 -35.56 -10.03
CA LEU A 308 16.97 -35.46 -9.63
C LEU A 308 15.98 -35.51 -10.82
N TRP A 309 16.44 -35.84 -12.02
CA TRP A 309 15.61 -35.85 -13.24
C TRP A 309 14.35 -36.71 -13.13
N ILE A 310 14.44 -37.85 -12.44
CA ILE A 310 13.30 -38.76 -12.21
C ILE A 310 12.15 -38.03 -11.50
N LEU A 311 12.45 -37.21 -10.49
CA LEU A 311 11.42 -36.43 -9.78
C LEU A 311 10.71 -35.44 -10.71
N SER A 312 11.46 -34.83 -11.63
CA SER A 312 10.90 -33.88 -12.60
C SER A 312 10.01 -34.57 -13.62
N VAL A 313 10.45 -35.69 -14.17
CA VAL A 313 9.66 -36.49 -15.12
C VAL A 313 8.38 -37.01 -14.46
N LEU A 314 8.47 -37.57 -13.24
CA LEU A 314 7.30 -38.04 -12.51
C LEU A 314 6.32 -36.91 -12.19
N THR A 315 6.81 -35.73 -11.79
CA THR A 315 5.97 -34.57 -11.49
C THR A 315 5.27 -34.03 -12.74
N LEU A 316 5.97 -33.96 -13.87
CA LEU A 316 5.39 -33.52 -15.15
C LEU A 316 4.39 -34.54 -15.71
N ALA A 317 4.70 -35.83 -15.62
CA ALA A 317 3.78 -36.90 -16.02
C ALA A 317 2.50 -36.89 -15.17
N TRP A 318 2.64 -36.71 -13.85
CA TRP A 318 1.51 -36.52 -12.95
C TRP A 318 0.70 -35.28 -13.32
N LEU A 319 1.35 -34.13 -13.54
CA LEU A 319 0.67 -32.89 -13.90
C LEU A 319 -0.09 -33.01 -15.23
N ALA A 320 0.47 -33.70 -16.21
CA ALA A 320 -0.18 -33.96 -17.50
C ALA A 320 -1.39 -34.89 -17.35
N TYR A 321 -1.25 -35.98 -16.59
CA TYR A 321 -2.36 -36.89 -16.29
C TYR A 321 -3.48 -36.20 -15.51
N ASP A 322 -3.09 -35.39 -14.52
CA ASP A 322 -3.99 -34.77 -13.57
C ASP A 322 -4.50 -33.39 -13.98
N TRP A 323 -4.17 -32.91 -15.18
CA TRP A 323 -4.33 -31.52 -15.59
C TRP A 323 -5.71 -30.94 -15.24
N ASN A 324 -6.78 -31.63 -15.64
CA ASN A 324 -8.16 -31.14 -15.55
C ASN A 324 -8.75 -31.12 -14.13
N THR A 325 -8.10 -31.72 -13.13
CA THR A 325 -8.70 -31.95 -11.81
C THR A 325 -9.02 -30.64 -11.08
N HIS A 326 -8.28 -29.56 -11.33
CA HIS A 326 -8.60 -28.24 -10.76
C HIS A 326 -9.95 -27.69 -11.23
N SER A 327 -10.37 -28.01 -12.45
CA SER A 327 -11.63 -27.58 -13.05
C SER A 327 -12.78 -28.57 -12.79
N GLN A 328 -12.50 -29.71 -12.14
CA GLN A 328 -13.45 -30.78 -11.84
C GLN A 328 -13.67 -30.95 -10.33
N GLY A 329 -13.61 -29.86 -9.58
CA GLY A 329 -13.93 -29.85 -8.14
C GLY A 329 -12.75 -30.01 -7.19
N GLY A 330 -11.53 -30.23 -7.71
CA GLY A 330 -10.32 -30.21 -6.89
C GLY A 330 -10.16 -31.43 -5.98
N ARG A 331 -9.27 -31.32 -4.98
CA ARG A 331 -8.97 -32.37 -4.00
C ARG A 331 -9.10 -31.86 -2.57
N ARG A 332 -10.30 -31.46 -2.17
CA ARG A 332 -10.54 -30.89 -0.83
C ARG A 332 -10.05 -31.83 0.27
N SER A 333 -9.23 -31.32 1.18
CA SER A 333 -8.69 -32.02 2.34
C SER A 333 -9.20 -31.39 3.63
N ALA A 334 -9.95 -32.15 4.43
CA ALA A 334 -10.40 -31.69 5.74
C ALA A 334 -9.22 -31.38 6.66
N TRP A 335 -8.12 -32.14 6.56
CA TRP A 335 -6.94 -31.95 7.40
C TRP A 335 -6.26 -30.59 7.17
N VAL A 336 -5.99 -30.23 5.90
CA VAL A 336 -5.37 -28.93 5.57
C VAL A 336 -6.25 -27.77 6.02
N ARG A 337 -7.57 -27.87 5.81
CA ARG A 337 -8.54 -26.82 6.18
C ARG A 337 -8.67 -26.61 7.68
N ASN A 338 -8.27 -27.59 8.50
CA ASN A 338 -8.32 -27.55 9.96
C ASN A 338 -6.96 -27.24 10.64
N TRP A 339 -5.93 -26.84 9.89
CA TRP A 339 -4.65 -26.48 10.48
C TRP A 339 -4.76 -25.34 11.51
N THR A 340 -4.01 -25.47 12.61
CA THR A 340 -3.95 -24.47 13.70
C THR A 340 -3.49 -23.11 13.20
N LEU A 341 -2.68 -23.08 12.13
CA LEU A 341 -2.24 -21.85 11.46
C LEU A 341 -3.42 -20.92 11.12
N TRP A 342 -4.55 -21.48 10.69
CA TRP A 342 -5.71 -20.68 10.28
C TRP A 342 -6.38 -19.97 11.45
N LYS A 343 -6.33 -20.54 12.66
CA LYS A 343 -6.82 -19.90 13.89
C LYS A 343 -5.97 -18.68 14.24
N TYR A 344 -4.64 -18.76 14.06
CA TYR A 344 -3.76 -17.60 14.25
C TYR A 344 -4.07 -16.49 13.25
N PHE A 345 -4.24 -16.81 11.96
CA PHE A 345 -4.64 -15.84 10.95
C PHE A 345 -5.99 -15.17 11.24
N GLN A 346 -6.98 -15.95 11.66
CA GLN A 346 -8.28 -15.44 12.06
C GLN A 346 -8.16 -14.44 13.23
N ASN A 347 -7.37 -14.77 14.25
CA ASN A 347 -7.17 -13.92 15.43
C ASN A 347 -6.39 -12.64 15.11
N TYR A 348 -5.41 -12.71 14.20
CA TYR A 348 -4.62 -11.55 13.79
C TYR A 348 -5.44 -10.52 13.00
N PHE A 349 -6.34 -10.97 12.12
CA PHE A 349 -7.21 -10.10 11.28
C PHE A 349 -8.67 -9.96 11.79
N PRO A 350 -8.89 -10.12 13.11
CA PRO A 350 -10.17 -10.46 13.76
C PRO A 350 -11.34 -10.93 12.85
N ILE A 351 -11.13 -11.98 12.05
CA ILE A 351 -12.11 -12.41 11.05
C ILE A 351 -13.26 -13.17 11.72
N LYS A 352 -14.50 -12.76 11.43
CA LYS A 352 -15.73 -13.40 11.94
C LYS A 352 -16.68 -13.74 10.80
N LEU A 353 -17.33 -14.90 10.91
CA LEU A 353 -18.43 -15.32 10.04
C LEU A 353 -19.75 -15.18 10.81
N VAL A 354 -20.63 -14.30 10.34
CA VAL A 354 -21.94 -14.07 10.96
C VAL A 354 -23.03 -14.61 10.04
N LYS A 355 -23.80 -15.59 10.53
CA LYS A 355 -24.96 -16.12 9.82
C LYS A 355 -26.15 -15.20 9.98
N THR A 356 -26.70 -14.76 8.86
CA THR A 356 -27.91 -13.92 8.84
C THR A 356 -29.17 -14.71 8.46
N HIS A 357 -29.02 -15.76 7.65
CA HIS A 357 -30.13 -16.55 7.13
C HIS A 357 -29.69 -18.00 6.92
N ASP A 358 -30.64 -18.93 6.98
CA ASP A 358 -30.40 -20.33 6.60
C ASP A 358 -30.27 -20.50 5.09
N LEU A 359 -29.34 -21.37 4.70
CA LEU A 359 -29.15 -21.81 3.32
C LEU A 359 -29.62 -23.27 3.23
N PRO A 360 -30.80 -23.55 2.63
CA PRO A 360 -31.26 -24.91 2.42
C PRO A 360 -30.24 -25.76 1.64
N PRO A 361 -29.90 -26.98 2.07
CA PRO A 361 -28.90 -27.82 1.39
C PRO A 361 -29.41 -28.41 0.07
N LYS A 362 -30.70 -28.22 -0.26
CA LYS A 362 -31.32 -28.68 -1.51
C LYS A 362 -30.97 -27.83 -2.74
N HIS A 363 -30.22 -26.75 -2.55
CA HIS A 363 -29.89 -25.81 -3.63
C HIS A 363 -28.39 -25.58 -3.72
N ASN A 364 -27.93 -25.26 -4.93
CA ASN A 364 -26.59 -24.76 -5.17
C ASN A 364 -26.59 -23.24 -5.18
N TYR A 365 -25.52 -22.62 -4.68
CA TYR A 365 -25.43 -21.19 -4.45
C TYR A 365 -24.26 -20.59 -5.21
N ILE A 366 -24.44 -19.37 -5.71
CA ILE A 366 -23.35 -18.47 -6.11
C ILE A 366 -23.35 -17.32 -5.09
N ILE A 367 -22.27 -17.23 -4.32
CA ILE A 367 -22.05 -16.25 -3.27
C ILE A 367 -21.10 -15.18 -3.81
N ALA A 368 -21.53 -13.92 -3.75
CA ALA A 368 -20.77 -12.77 -4.26
C ALA A 368 -20.04 -12.05 -3.11
N ASN A 369 -18.75 -12.29 -2.94
CA ASN A 369 -17.95 -11.68 -1.87
C ASN A 369 -17.39 -10.30 -2.28
N HIS A 370 -17.45 -9.32 -1.38
CA HIS A 370 -16.78 -8.02 -1.45
C HIS A 370 -16.49 -7.54 -0.02
N PRO A 371 -15.38 -6.81 0.26
CA PRO A 371 -14.34 -6.34 -0.66
C PRO A 371 -13.35 -7.40 -1.11
N HIS A 372 -12.75 -7.20 -2.29
CA HIS A 372 -11.65 -8.06 -2.75
C HIS A 372 -10.40 -7.85 -1.88
N GLY A 373 -9.95 -6.62 -1.69
CA GLY A 373 -8.62 -6.37 -1.08
C GLY A 373 -7.48 -6.96 -1.94
N ILE A 374 -6.22 -6.75 -1.55
CA ILE A 374 -5.08 -7.25 -2.35
C ILE A 374 -5.00 -8.78 -2.29
N VAL A 375 -5.25 -9.39 -1.12
CA VAL A 375 -5.09 -10.85 -0.90
C VAL A 375 -6.38 -11.52 -0.37
N SER A 376 -7.52 -10.80 -0.32
CA SER A 376 -8.83 -11.32 0.10
C SER A 376 -8.84 -12.24 1.34
N TYR A 377 -8.02 -11.98 2.36
CA TYR A 377 -7.89 -12.89 3.51
C TYR A 377 -9.23 -13.22 4.19
N GLY A 378 -10.17 -12.26 4.22
CA GLY A 378 -11.51 -12.48 4.76
C GLY A 378 -12.29 -13.59 4.06
N VAL A 379 -12.28 -13.64 2.71
CA VAL A 379 -12.97 -14.70 1.97
C VAL A 379 -12.25 -16.03 2.13
N PHE A 380 -10.92 -15.99 2.08
CA PHE A 380 -10.09 -17.18 2.20
C PHE A 380 -10.29 -17.88 3.55
N ILE A 381 -10.17 -17.14 4.65
CA ILE A 381 -10.31 -17.71 5.99
C ILE A 381 -11.74 -18.22 6.24
N ASN A 382 -12.77 -17.50 5.77
CA ASN A 382 -14.16 -17.90 6.00
C ASN A 382 -14.63 -19.09 5.16
N PHE A 383 -14.17 -19.23 3.92
CA PHE A 383 -14.75 -20.20 2.97
C PHE A 383 -13.76 -21.30 2.53
N ALA A 384 -12.44 -21.08 2.57
CA ALA A 384 -11.45 -22.10 2.21
C ALA A 384 -10.96 -22.87 3.44
N THR A 385 -11.01 -22.30 4.64
CA THR A 385 -10.59 -22.98 5.88
C THR A 385 -11.77 -23.28 6.79
N GLU A 386 -11.52 -23.94 7.93
CA GLU A 386 -12.51 -24.16 9.00
C GLU A 386 -12.26 -23.26 10.22
N ALA A 387 -11.41 -22.23 10.12
CA ALA A 387 -11.05 -21.38 11.25
C ALA A 387 -12.27 -20.71 11.91
N THR A 388 -13.22 -20.22 11.09
CA THR A 388 -14.46 -19.60 11.57
C THR A 388 -15.62 -20.59 11.72
N GLY A 389 -15.37 -21.90 11.53
CA GLY A 389 -16.36 -22.95 11.72
C GLY A 389 -17.47 -22.98 10.67
N PHE A 390 -17.15 -22.72 9.39
CA PHE A 390 -18.14 -22.67 8.31
C PHE A 390 -19.05 -23.91 8.29
N ALA A 391 -18.47 -25.11 8.38
CA ALA A 391 -19.23 -26.36 8.35
C ALA A 391 -20.22 -26.50 9.53
N GLN A 392 -19.96 -25.85 10.66
CA GLN A 392 -20.85 -25.82 11.82
C GLN A 392 -22.01 -24.84 11.60
N ILE A 393 -21.73 -23.71 10.95
CA ILE A 393 -22.71 -22.63 10.71
C ILE A 393 -23.68 -22.98 9.57
N PHE A 394 -23.16 -23.60 8.51
CA PHE A 394 -23.91 -24.06 7.34
C PHE A 394 -23.68 -25.57 7.12
N PRO A 395 -24.34 -26.42 7.93
CA PRO A 395 -24.21 -27.87 7.76
C PRO A 395 -24.74 -28.28 6.37
N ALA A 396 -24.04 -29.22 5.73
CA ALA A 396 -24.34 -29.70 4.38
C ALA A 396 -24.23 -28.67 3.24
N ILE A 397 -23.57 -27.53 3.48
CA ILE A 397 -23.13 -26.63 2.41
C ILE A 397 -21.62 -26.76 2.22
N THR A 398 -21.20 -27.01 0.98
CA THR A 398 -19.78 -27.12 0.62
C THR A 398 -19.35 -25.86 -0.12
N PRO A 399 -18.55 -24.96 0.52
CA PRO A 399 -18.08 -23.75 -0.13
C PRO A 399 -16.84 -24.02 -0.99
N SER A 400 -16.82 -23.49 -2.20
CA SER A 400 -15.65 -23.51 -3.10
C SER A 400 -15.32 -22.09 -3.54
N ILE A 401 -14.13 -21.62 -3.22
CA ILE A 401 -13.69 -20.27 -3.60
C ILE A 401 -13.18 -20.29 -5.03
N GLY A 402 -13.64 -19.33 -5.85
CA GLY A 402 -13.09 -19.10 -7.18
C GLY A 402 -11.88 -18.16 -7.15
N THR A 403 -10.76 -18.57 -7.75
CA THR A 403 -9.58 -17.71 -7.99
C THR A 403 -9.07 -17.76 -9.45
N LEU A 404 -8.04 -17.00 -9.76
CA LEU A 404 -7.38 -16.96 -11.08
C LEU A 404 -6.83 -18.35 -11.46
N GLU A 405 -7.00 -18.75 -12.73
CA GLU A 405 -6.63 -20.10 -13.19
C GLU A 405 -5.12 -20.33 -13.27
N TRP A 406 -4.31 -19.28 -13.47
CA TRP A 406 -2.84 -19.40 -13.54
C TRP A 406 -2.21 -19.95 -12.25
N ILE A 407 -2.87 -19.76 -11.09
CA ILE A 407 -2.42 -20.29 -9.80
C ILE A 407 -2.33 -21.83 -9.85
N PHE A 408 -3.18 -22.47 -10.66
CA PHE A 408 -3.22 -23.92 -10.82
C PHE A 408 -2.16 -24.46 -11.78
N TRP A 409 -1.32 -23.61 -12.39
CA TRP A 409 -0.22 -24.06 -13.25
C TRP A 409 1.07 -24.36 -12.46
N ILE A 410 1.17 -23.86 -11.23
CA ILE A 410 2.33 -24.11 -10.35
C ILE A 410 2.06 -25.38 -9.53
N PRO A 411 2.78 -26.51 -9.74
CA PRO A 411 2.38 -27.82 -9.20
C PRO A 411 2.12 -27.85 -7.67
N ILE A 412 3.07 -27.35 -6.87
CA ILE A 412 2.95 -27.37 -5.40
C ILE A 412 1.80 -26.45 -4.94
N VAL A 413 1.70 -25.26 -5.52
CA VAL A 413 0.65 -24.29 -5.17
C VAL A 413 -0.72 -24.82 -5.59
N ARG A 414 -0.81 -25.44 -6.77
CA ARG A 414 -2.00 -26.05 -7.34
C ARG A 414 -2.60 -27.07 -6.37
N ASP A 415 -1.83 -28.06 -5.95
CA ASP A 415 -2.32 -29.09 -5.04
C ASP A 415 -2.67 -28.50 -3.66
N TYR A 416 -1.90 -27.51 -3.20
CA TYR A 416 -2.21 -26.79 -1.97
C TYR A 416 -3.55 -26.05 -2.03
N VAL A 417 -3.81 -25.24 -3.06
CA VAL A 417 -5.07 -24.48 -3.16
C VAL A 417 -6.26 -25.40 -3.42
N MET A 418 -6.08 -26.47 -4.20
CA MET A 418 -7.11 -27.51 -4.39
C MET A 418 -7.44 -28.22 -3.08
N SER A 419 -6.44 -28.47 -2.22
CA SER A 419 -6.65 -29.06 -0.89
C SER A 419 -7.54 -28.21 0.01
N MET A 420 -7.59 -26.90 -0.22
CA MET A 420 -8.45 -25.98 0.52
C MET A 420 -9.84 -25.78 -0.12
N GLY A 421 -10.13 -26.47 -1.23
CA GLY A 421 -11.40 -26.34 -1.95
C GLY A 421 -11.47 -25.08 -2.83
N VAL A 422 -10.32 -24.55 -3.26
CA VAL A 422 -10.26 -23.44 -4.21
C VAL A 422 -10.30 -23.99 -5.64
N CYS A 423 -11.04 -23.32 -6.51
CA CYS A 423 -11.27 -23.67 -7.91
C CYS A 423 -11.00 -22.47 -8.84
N PRO A 424 -10.76 -22.66 -10.14
CA PRO A 424 -10.61 -21.56 -11.07
C PRO A 424 -11.97 -20.87 -11.32
N VAL A 425 -11.98 -19.54 -11.44
CA VAL A 425 -13.16 -18.75 -11.88
C VAL A 425 -13.31 -18.89 -13.41
N SER A 426 -13.44 -20.11 -13.90
CA SER A 426 -13.70 -20.42 -15.31
C SER A 426 -15.14 -20.90 -15.48
N GLY A 427 -15.78 -20.53 -16.61
CA GLY A 427 -17.17 -20.92 -16.86
C GLY A 427 -17.39 -22.45 -16.81
N LEU A 428 -16.38 -23.22 -17.21
CA LEU A 428 -16.40 -24.69 -17.16
C LEU A 428 -16.36 -25.21 -15.72
N ALA A 429 -15.42 -24.74 -14.89
CA ALA A 429 -15.29 -25.19 -13.51
C ALA A 429 -16.49 -24.79 -12.65
N LEU A 430 -16.97 -23.55 -12.82
CA LEU A 430 -18.15 -23.07 -12.12
C LEU A 430 -19.40 -23.84 -12.53
N LYS A 431 -19.57 -24.12 -13.83
CA LYS A 431 -20.69 -24.94 -14.31
C LYS A 431 -20.59 -26.35 -13.73
N TYR A 432 -19.42 -26.97 -13.77
CA TYR A 432 -19.20 -28.31 -13.21
C TYR A 432 -19.66 -28.39 -11.75
N LEU A 433 -19.17 -27.50 -10.88
CA LEU A 433 -19.56 -27.45 -9.46
C LEU A 433 -21.05 -27.20 -9.24
N LEU A 434 -21.68 -26.34 -10.06
CA LEU A 434 -23.09 -26.01 -9.93
C LEU A 434 -24.03 -27.05 -10.54
N THR A 435 -23.52 -27.96 -11.38
CA THR A 435 -24.31 -29.01 -12.06
C THR A 435 -24.02 -30.43 -11.54
N GLN A 436 -23.13 -30.58 -10.55
CA GLN A 436 -22.98 -31.86 -9.88
C GLN A 436 -24.31 -32.33 -9.28
N LYS A 437 -24.51 -33.66 -9.26
CA LYS A 437 -25.75 -34.29 -8.79
C LYS A 437 -26.04 -34.00 -7.31
N ASP A 438 -25.01 -33.67 -6.54
CA ASP A 438 -25.12 -33.33 -5.13
C ASP A 438 -25.56 -31.86 -4.97
N SER A 439 -26.64 -31.65 -4.22
CA SER A 439 -27.11 -30.33 -3.82
C SER A 439 -26.33 -29.82 -2.62
N GLY A 440 -26.21 -28.50 -2.47
CA GLY A 440 -25.50 -27.86 -1.35
C GLY A 440 -24.13 -27.30 -1.73
N ASN A 441 -23.80 -27.25 -3.01
CA ASN A 441 -22.56 -26.64 -3.48
C ASN A 441 -22.67 -25.11 -3.51
N ALA A 442 -21.75 -24.41 -2.86
CA ALA A 442 -21.71 -22.95 -2.83
C ALA A 442 -20.41 -22.42 -3.46
N VAL A 443 -20.51 -21.84 -4.65
CA VAL A 443 -19.37 -21.18 -5.29
C VAL A 443 -19.27 -19.75 -4.77
N VAL A 444 -18.13 -19.40 -4.19
CA VAL A 444 -17.84 -18.04 -3.72
C VAL A 444 -16.98 -17.32 -4.76
N ILE A 445 -17.50 -16.24 -5.31
CA ILE A 445 -16.84 -15.39 -6.31
C ILE A 445 -16.62 -14.03 -5.68
N VAL A 446 -15.37 -13.58 -5.67
CA VAL A 446 -15.09 -12.19 -5.31
C VAL A 446 -15.47 -11.30 -6.48
N VAL A 447 -16.50 -10.47 -6.29
CA VAL A 447 -17.00 -9.61 -7.37
C VAL A 447 -15.95 -8.56 -7.71
N GLY A 448 -15.93 -8.13 -8.98
CA GLY A 448 -14.94 -7.18 -9.52
C GLY A 448 -13.49 -7.69 -9.65
N GLY A 449 -13.09 -8.76 -8.97
CA GLY A 449 -11.86 -9.51 -9.23
C GLY A 449 -10.59 -8.65 -9.17
N ALA A 450 -9.66 -8.89 -10.09
CA ALA A 450 -8.39 -8.16 -10.19
C ALA A 450 -8.56 -6.63 -10.32
N ALA A 451 -9.65 -6.15 -10.94
CA ALA A 451 -9.91 -4.72 -11.07
C ALA A 451 -10.21 -4.08 -9.71
N GLU A 452 -10.99 -4.76 -8.84
CA GLU A 452 -11.19 -4.30 -7.47
C GLU A 452 -9.89 -4.37 -6.66
N ALA A 453 -9.08 -5.43 -6.82
CA ALA A 453 -7.79 -5.55 -6.14
C ALA A 453 -6.83 -4.41 -6.48
N LEU A 454 -6.77 -4.00 -7.75
CA LEU A 454 -5.92 -2.90 -8.23
C LEU A 454 -6.41 -1.52 -7.79
N LEU A 455 -7.71 -1.37 -7.51
CA LEU A 455 -8.32 -0.12 -7.07
C LEU A 455 -8.41 0.00 -5.53
N CYS A 456 -8.01 -1.04 -4.79
CA CYS A 456 -8.02 -1.03 -3.33
C CYS A 456 -7.06 0.05 -2.78
N ARG A 457 -7.59 0.95 -1.95
CA ARG A 457 -6.83 1.97 -1.22
C ARG A 457 -7.23 1.92 0.26
N PRO A 458 -6.33 2.27 1.20
CA PRO A 458 -6.70 2.40 2.61
C PRO A 458 -7.92 3.32 2.77
N GLY A 459 -8.91 2.89 3.56
CA GLY A 459 -10.12 3.67 3.86
C GLY A 459 -11.20 3.72 2.76
N VAL A 460 -10.94 3.23 1.55
CA VAL A 460 -11.90 3.28 0.43
C VAL A 460 -12.04 1.90 -0.22
N SER A 461 -13.27 1.42 -0.31
CA SER A 461 -13.60 0.22 -1.09
C SER A 461 -14.53 0.53 -2.25
N THR A 462 -14.03 0.33 -3.47
CA THR A 462 -14.78 0.57 -4.71
C THR A 462 -15.23 -0.77 -5.28
N ILE A 463 -16.54 -0.94 -5.44
CA ILE A 463 -17.15 -2.13 -6.05
C ILE A 463 -17.24 -1.96 -7.57
N TYR A 464 -16.71 -2.91 -8.35
CA TYR A 464 -16.75 -2.91 -9.82
C TYR A 464 -17.74 -3.95 -10.37
N LEU A 465 -19.04 -3.63 -10.33
CA LEU A 465 -20.13 -4.54 -10.72
C LEU A 465 -20.79 -4.23 -12.07
N LYS A 466 -20.82 -2.96 -12.52
CA LYS A 466 -21.66 -2.50 -13.65
C LYS A 466 -21.40 -3.27 -14.96
N GLU A 467 -20.14 -3.61 -15.21
CA GLU A 467 -19.68 -4.32 -16.41
C GLU A 467 -19.47 -5.82 -16.19
N ARG A 468 -19.52 -6.30 -14.95
CA ARG A 468 -19.23 -7.69 -14.58
C ARG A 468 -20.52 -8.50 -14.37
N LYS A 469 -21.23 -8.80 -15.46
CA LYS A 469 -22.51 -9.55 -15.44
C LYS A 469 -22.37 -11.06 -15.62
N GLY A 470 -21.14 -11.58 -15.77
CA GLY A 470 -20.88 -12.99 -16.11
C GLY A 470 -21.42 -14.01 -15.10
N PHE A 471 -21.23 -13.76 -13.80
CA PHE A 471 -21.73 -14.65 -12.74
C PHE A 471 -23.27 -14.64 -12.64
N VAL A 472 -23.91 -13.49 -12.92
CA VAL A 472 -25.38 -13.38 -12.99
C VAL A 472 -25.92 -14.17 -14.18
N LYS A 473 -25.27 -14.06 -15.35
CA LYS A 473 -25.61 -14.85 -16.54
C LYS A 473 -25.43 -16.35 -16.29
N LEU A 474 -24.39 -16.74 -15.57
CA LEU A 474 -24.15 -18.14 -15.20
C LEU A 474 -25.27 -18.66 -14.29
N ALA A 475 -25.63 -17.91 -13.24
CA ALA A 475 -26.74 -18.26 -12.34
C ALA A 475 -28.05 -18.49 -13.11
N LEU A 476 -28.38 -17.59 -14.03
CA LEU A 476 -29.58 -17.68 -14.84
C LEU A 476 -29.58 -18.90 -15.80
N LYS A 477 -28.41 -19.31 -16.30
CA LYS A 477 -28.25 -20.45 -17.22
C LYS A 477 -28.29 -21.80 -16.50
N THR A 478 -27.69 -21.90 -15.33
CA THR A 478 -27.70 -23.13 -14.54
C THR A 478 -29.02 -23.34 -13.82
N GLY A 479 -29.93 -22.37 -13.89
CA GLY A 479 -31.28 -22.45 -13.33
C GLY A 479 -31.32 -22.24 -11.82
N TRP A 480 -30.21 -21.80 -11.22
CA TRP A 480 -30.07 -21.59 -9.78
C TRP A 480 -30.24 -20.12 -9.44
N VAL A 481 -30.97 -19.83 -8.37
CA VAL A 481 -31.20 -18.46 -7.89
C VAL A 481 -29.87 -17.90 -7.35
N PRO A 482 -29.31 -16.83 -7.94
CA PRO A 482 -28.18 -16.15 -7.31
C PRO A 482 -28.70 -15.48 -6.02
N ARG A 483 -28.23 -15.94 -4.86
CA ARG A 483 -28.40 -15.20 -3.60
C ARG A 483 -27.17 -14.33 -3.40
N PHE A 484 -27.32 -13.03 -3.62
CA PHE A 484 -26.29 -12.06 -3.30
C PHE A 484 -26.09 -12.03 -1.78
N TRP A 485 -24.91 -12.44 -1.33
CA TRP A 485 -24.51 -12.35 0.06
C TRP A 485 -23.33 -11.40 0.12
N CYS A 486 -23.56 -10.17 0.55
CA CYS A 486 -22.48 -9.23 0.86
C CYS A 486 -21.95 -9.60 2.25
N PRO A 487 -20.76 -10.19 2.39
CA PRO A 487 -20.15 -10.29 3.69
C PRO A 487 -19.75 -8.88 4.10
N ILE A 488 -20.48 -8.32 5.06
CA ILE A 488 -20.02 -7.13 5.77
C ILE A 488 -18.81 -7.62 6.58
N VAL A 489 -17.61 -7.52 6.01
CA VAL A 489 -16.40 -7.57 6.81
C VAL A 489 -16.34 -6.23 7.54
N ARG A 490 -16.87 -6.19 8.76
CA ARG A 490 -16.48 -5.15 9.72
C ARG A 490 -15.02 -5.41 10.06
N VAL A 491 -14.12 -4.74 9.33
CA VAL A 491 -12.80 -4.47 9.87
C VAL A 491 -12.99 -3.30 10.83
N PRO A 492 -12.65 -3.43 12.13
CA PRO A 492 -12.71 -2.30 13.07
C PRO A 492 -11.81 -1.15 12.64
#